data_AF-A0A7Y2ZWM6-F1
#
_entry.id   AF-A0A7Y2ZWM6-F1
#
_cell.length_a   1.000
_cell.length_b   1.000
_cell.length_c   1.000
_cell.angle_alpha   90.00
_cell.angle_beta   90.00
_cell.angle_gamma   90.00
#
_symmetry.space_group_name_H-M   'P 1'
#
loop_
_entity.id
_entity.type
_entity.pdbx_description
1 polymer ?
#
loop_
_entity_poly.entity_id
_entity_poly.type
_entity_poly.pdbx_seq_one_letter_code
_entity_poly.pdbx_strand_id
1 'polypeptide(L)'
;MLPEDSLSTALPTIKLLGDKRIQHFYDPSQISGKEIAMSVGWSGHIAWDIYLFYIPGIEWKDTPPKPAHWMHQVSDEWAKNDHYRTGDDLKYELANSIGSLLHR
;
A
#
# COMPACT_ATOMS: atom_id res chain seq x y z
N MET A 1 -1.35 2.57 -13.90
CA MET A 1 -1.98 1.32 -14.33
C MET A 1 -1.49 1.00 -15.72
N LEU A 2 -1.15 -0.27 -15.92
CA LEU A 2 -0.82 -0.79 -17.23
C LEU A 2 -2.12 -0.89 -18.06
N PRO A 3 -2.05 -0.86 -19.40
CA PRO A 3 -3.24 -0.96 -20.26
C PRO A 3 -4.11 -2.20 -19.99
N GLU A 4 -3.52 -3.28 -19.49
CA GLU A 4 -4.17 -4.54 -19.13
C GLU A 4 -4.89 -4.51 -17.76
N ASP A 5 -4.65 -3.50 -16.93
CA ASP A 5 -5.36 -3.30 -15.67
C ASP A 5 -6.78 -2.80 -15.98
N SER A 6 -7.74 -3.73 -16.02
CA SER A 6 -9.10 -3.45 -16.47
C SER A 6 -10.12 -4.17 -15.61
N LEU A 7 -11.37 -3.70 -15.64
CA LEU A 7 -12.46 -4.38 -14.95
C LEU A 7 -12.62 -5.83 -15.45
N SER A 8 -12.53 -6.04 -16.77
CA SER A 8 -12.69 -7.38 -17.36
C SER A 8 -11.60 -8.35 -16.93
N THR A 9 -10.36 -7.89 -16.70
CA THR A 9 -9.26 -8.71 -16.19
C THR A 9 -9.35 -8.94 -14.69
N ALA A 10 -9.95 -8.01 -13.92
CA ALA A 10 -10.15 -8.16 -12.48
C ALA A 10 -11.31 -9.13 -12.12
N LEU A 11 -12.40 -9.13 -12.89
CA LEU A 11 -13.63 -9.89 -12.59
C LEU A 11 -13.43 -11.41 -12.34
N PRO A 12 -12.61 -12.15 -13.11
CA PRO A 12 -12.41 -13.58 -12.88
C PRO A 12 -11.82 -13.90 -11.50
N THR A 13 -10.92 -13.03 -11.00
CA THR A 13 -10.15 -13.24 -9.77
C THR A 13 -10.99 -13.01 -8.51
N ILE A 14 -12.05 -12.19 -8.60
CA ILE A 14 -12.99 -11.94 -7.49
C ILE A 14 -13.55 -13.25 -6.90
N LYS A 15 -13.75 -14.26 -7.75
CA LYS A 15 -14.29 -15.57 -7.34
C LYS A 15 -13.35 -16.37 -6.44
N LEU A 16 -12.05 -16.05 -6.41
CA LEU A 16 -11.07 -16.73 -5.56
C LEU A 16 -11.22 -16.36 -4.08
N LEU A 17 -11.80 -15.19 -3.79
CA LEU A 17 -11.98 -14.65 -2.44
C LEU A 17 -13.46 -14.32 -2.18
N GLY A 18 -14.26 -15.37 -2.00
CA GLY A 18 -15.71 -15.28 -1.83
C GLY A 18 -16.22 -15.10 -0.40
N ASP A 19 -15.35 -14.76 0.57
CA ASP A 19 -15.80 -14.49 1.94
C ASP A 19 -16.66 -13.22 1.98
N LYS A 20 -17.83 -13.28 2.62
CA LYS A 20 -18.80 -12.17 2.70
C LYS A 20 -18.25 -10.90 3.35
N ARG A 21 -17.15 -10.99 4.10
CA ARG A 21 -16.47 -9.84 4.72
C ARG A 21 -15.60 -9.09 3.72
N ILE A 22 -15.31 -9.68 2.56
CA ILE A 22 -14.48 -9.10 1.51
C ILE A 22 -15.39 -8.33 0.56
N GLN A 23 -15.10 -7.04 0.38
CA GLN A 23 -15.72 -6.21 -0.63
C GLN A 23 -14.72 -5.98 -1.75
N HIS A 24 -15.12 -6.30 -2.98
CA HIS A 24 -14.32 -6.09 -4.17
C HIS A 24 -14.79 -4.82 -4.86
N PHE A 25 -13.85 -3.95 -5.20
CA PHE A 25 -14.10 -2.76 -6.01
C PHE A 25 -12.97 -2.61 -7.03
N TYR A 26 -13.30 -2.03 -8.18
CA TYR A 26 -12.33 -1.66 -9.20
C TYR A 26 -12.20 -0.13 -9.21
N ASP A 27 -10.98 0.37 -9.12
CA ASP A 27 -10.66 1.80 -9.02
C ASP A 27 -9.93 2.28 -10.28
N PRO A 28 -10.66 2.52 -11.40
CA PRO A 28 -10.04 2.94 -12.66
C PRO A 28 -9.33 4.28 -12.57
N SER A 29 -9.75 5.13 -11.62
CA SER A 29 -9.23 6.47 -11.43
C SER A 29 -8.04 6.52 -10.45
N GLN A 30 -7.65 5.37 -9.88
CA GLN A 30 -6.56 5.22 -8.91
C GLN A 30 -6.74 6.16 -7.70
N ILE A 31 -7.99 6.38 -7.29
CA ILE A 31 -8.34 7.30 -6.18
C ILE A 31 -7.66 6.81 -4.90
N SER A 32 -7.79 5.53 -4.58
CA SER A 32 -7.18 4.91 -3.39
C SER A 32 -5.67 5.11 -3.35
N GLY A 33 -4.98 4.83 -4.46
CA GLY A 33 -3.54 5.01 -4.58
C GLY A 33 -3.09 6.47 -4.43
N LYS A 34 -3.88 7.43 -4.94
CA LYS A 34 -3.60 8.88 -4.80
C LYS A 34 -3.76 9.32 -3.35
N GLU A 35 -4.83 8.92 -2.69
CA GLU A 35 -5.08 9.26 -1.27
C GLU A 35 -3.98 8.68 -0.35
N ILE A 36 -3.56 7.44 -0.61
CA ILE A 36 -2.44 6.82 0.11
C ILE A 36 -1.14 7.60 -0.13
N ALA A 37 -0.81 7.94 -1.39
CA ALA A 37 0.38 8.73 -1.71
C ALA A 37 0.38 10.08 -0.97
N MET A 38 -0.75 10.78 -0.95
CA MET A 38 -0.89 12.04 -0.20
C MET A 38 -0.69 11.83 1.31
N SER A 39 -1.22 10.75 1.89
CA SER A 39 -1.10 10.46 3.33
C SER A 39 0.36 10.27 3.81
N VAL A 40 1.25 9.83 2.92
CA VAL A 40 2.69 9.65 3.19
C VAL A 40 3.53 10.85 2.72
N GLY A 41 2.91 11.91 2.21
CA GLY A 41 3.60 13.10 1.69
C GLY A 41 4.26 12.89 0.33
N TRP A 42 3.81 11.90 -0.44
CA TRP A 42 4.35 11.55 -1.75
C TRP A 42 3.58 12.26 -2.88
N SER A 43 4.31 12.92 -3.77
CA SER A 43 3.77 13.61 -4.95
C SER A 43 4.18 12.98 -6.29
N GLY A 44 4.90 11.86 -6.26
CA GLY A 44 5.33 11.13 -7.45
C GLY A 44 4.25 10.19 -8.01
N HIS A 45 4.65 9.27 -8.88
CA HIS A 45 3.74 8.21 -9.33
C HIS A 45 3.33 7.31 -8.15
N ILE A 46 2.17 6.67 -8.27
CA ILE A 46 1.62 5.81 -7.21
C ILE A 46 2.46 4.53 -7.13
N ALA A 47 3.01 4.23 -5.95
CA ALA A 47 3.70 2.97 -5.71
C ALA A 47 2.69 1.83 -5.50
N TRP A 48 2.92 0.67 -6.13
CA TRP A 48 2.02 -0.49 -6.03
C TRP A 48 2.48 -1.52 -4.99
N ASP A 49 3.79 -1.62 -4.76
CA ASP A 49 4.38 -2.49 -3.72
C ASP A 49 4.75 -1.67 -2.47
N ILE A 50 3.77 -1.35 -1.63
CA ILE A 50 3.92 -0.49 -0.45
C ILE A 50 3.45 -1.20 0.84
N TYR A 51 4.18 -0.98 1.93
CA TYR A 51 3.81 -1.43 3.28
C TYR A 51 3.57 -0.19 4.17
N LEU A 52 2.41 -0.15 4.81
CA LEU A 52 1.95 0.97 5.64
C LEU A 52 1.70 0.47 7.07
N PHE A 53 2.32 1.10 8.05
CA PHE A 53 2.27 0.69 9.45
C PHE A 53 1.50 1.72 10.28
N TYR A 54 0.45 1.27 10.96
CA TYR A 54 -0.41 2.10 11.80
C TYR A 54 -0.35 1.63 13.25
N ILE A 55 -0.33 2.57 14.19
CA ILE A 55 -0.41 2.25 15.62
C ILE A 55 -1.82 1.74 15.99
N PRO A 56 -1.97 0.98 17.08
CA PRO A 56 -3.28 0.52 17.55
C PRO A 56 -4.26 1.69 17.77
N GLY A 57 -5.53 1.46 17.42
CA GLY A 57 -6.61 2.43 17.64
C GLY A 57 -6.76 3.50 16.54
N ILE A 58 -5.92 3.48 15.51
CA ILE A 58 -6.11 4.35 14.33
C ILE A 58 -7.27 3.84 13.47
N GLU A 59 -8.16 4.75 13.09
CA GLU A 59 -9.32 4.50 12.25
C GLU A 59 -9.13 5.15 10.88
N TRP A 60 -9.49 4.42 9.83
CA TRP A 60 -9.59 4.96 8.47
C TRP A 60 -10.99 5.51 8.27
N LYS A 61 -11.09 6.82 8.05
CA LYS A 61 -12.37 7.53 7.82
C LYS A 61 -12.47 7.90 6.34
N ASP A 62 -12.78 9.17 6.05
CA ASP A 62 -12.91 9.67 4.68
C ASP A 62 -11.58 9.68 3.92
N THR A 63 -10.47 9.91 4.64
CA THR A 63 -9.11 9.86 4.09
C THR A 63 -8.21 8.90 4.87
N PRO A 64 -7.21 8.28 4.22
CA PRO A 64 -6.23 7.45 4.92
C PRO A 64 -5.47 8.29 5.95
N PRO A 65 -5.36 7.83 7.21
CA PRO A 65 -4.54 8.52 8.19
C PRO A 65 -3.07 8.45 7.78
N LYS A 66 -2.24 9.34 8.33
CA LYS A 66 -0.80 9.24 8.16
C LYS A 66 -0.28 7.97 8.87
N PRO A 67 0.44 7.07 8.20
CA PRO A 67 1.04 5.92 8.86
C PRO A 67 2.18 6.36 9.79
N ALA A 68 2.42 5.57 10.83
CA ALA A 68 3.56 5.75 11.73
C ALA A 68 4.89 5.46 11.03
N HIS A 69 4.87 4.51 10.09
CA HIS A 69 6.01 4.16 9.25
C HIS A 69 5.54 3.58 7.91
N TRP A 70 6.37 3.67 6.88
CA TRP A 70 6.08 3.08 5.57
C TRP A 70 7.35 2.81 4.77
N MET A 71 7.27 1.84 3.86
CA MET A 71 8.33 1.47 2.92
C MET A 71 7.72 0.93 1.61
N HIS A 72 8.48 0.91 0.52
CA HIS A 72 8.02 0.38 -0.77
C HIS A 72 9.12 -0.33 -1.55
N GLN A 73 8.73 -1.12 -2.57
CA GLN A 73 9.64 -1.92 -3.40
C GLN A 73 9.78 -1.42 -4.85
N VAL A 74 9.19 -0.28 -5.19
CA VAL A 74 9.29 0.30 -6.53
C VAL A 74 10.72 0.77 -6.82
N SER A 75 11.39 0.10 -7.76
CA SER A 75 12.80 0.31 -8.10
C SER A 75 13.06 1.34 -9.19
N ASP A 76 12.02 2.02 -9.66
CA ASP A 76 12.18 3.07 -10.66
C ASP A 76 12.92 4.27 -10.07
N GLU A 77 13.71 4.97 -10.88
CA GLU A 77 14.49 6.13 -10.45
C GLU A 77 13.64 7.22 -9.78
N TRP A 78 12.38 7.39 -10.20
CA TRP A 78 11.46 8.36 -9.60
C TRP A 78 11.03 7.97 -8.18
N ALA A 79 11.13 6.69 -7.81
CA ALA A 79 10.68 6.15 -6.54
C ALA A 79 11.81 5.88 -5.56
N LYS A 80 13.06 5.71 -6.02
CA LYS A 80 14.21 5.43 -5.14
C LYS A 80 14.45 6.57 -4.15
N ASN A 81 14.16 6.30 -2.89
CA ASN A 81 14.28 7.24 -1.77
C ASN A 81 14.63 6.45 -0.49
N ASP A 82 14.60 7.13 0.66
CA ASP A 82 14.90 6.52 1.97
C ASP A 82 13.86 5.49 2.45
N HIS A 83 12.73 5.35 1.75
CA HIS A 83 11.67 4.36 1.97
C HIS A 83 11.75 3.16 1.02
N TYR A 84 12.65 3.17 0.03
CA TYR A 84 12.86 2.04 -0.86
C TYR A 84 13.54 0.88 -0.09
N ARG A 85 12.91 -0.29 -0.09
CA ARG A 85 13.42 -1.51 0.56
C ARG A 85 13.20 -2.70 -0.36
N THR A 86 14.19 -3.60 -0.47
CA THR A 86 14.05 -4.85 -1.24
C THR A 86 14.96 -5.95 -0.69
N GLY A 87 14.80 -7.19 -1.15
CA GLY A 87 15.64 -8.31 -0.74
C GLY A 87 15.66 -8.52 0.78
N ASP A 88 16.84 -8.71 1.35
CA ASP A 88 16.99 -8.90 2.80
C ASP A 88 16.73 -7.61 3.60
N ASP A 89 17.03 -6.45 3.03
CA ASP A 89 16.77 -5.14 3.65
C ASP A 89 15.27 -4.93 3.93
N LEU A 90 14.40 -5.32 3.00
CA LEU A 90 12.95 -5.35 3.25
C LEU A 90 12.58 -6.29 4.40
N LYS A 91 13.15 -7.50 4.45
CA LYS A 91 12.82 -8.47 5.51
C LYS A 91 13.18 -7.93 6.89
N TYR A 92 14.36 -7.31 7.00
CA TYR A 92 14.80 -6.70 8.25
C TYR A 92 13.91 -5.53 8.65
N GLU A 93 13.57 -4.65 7.71
CA GLU A 93 12.75 -3.48 8.00
C GLU A 93 11.31 -3.86 8.39
N LEU A 94 10.73 -4.87 7.74
CA LEU A 94 9.42 -5.42 8.13
C LEU A 94 9.44 -5.99 9.56
N ALA A 95 10.46 -6.79 9.89
CA ALA A 95 10.59 -7.36 11.23
C ALA A 95 10.76 -6.28 12.31
N ASN A 96 11.61 -5.28 12.03
CA ASN A 96 11.84 -4.14 12.92
C ASN A 96 10.57 -3.30 13.10
N SER A 97 9.85 -3.00 12.01
CA SER A 97 8.63 -2.20 12.04
C SER A 97 7.55 -2.87 12.89
N ILE A 98 7.30 -4.16 12.67
CA ILE A 98 6.33 -4.93 13.47
C ILE A 98 6.78 -4.99 14.94
N GLY A 99 8.05 -5.29 15.20
CA GLY A 99 8.60 -5.34 16.56
C GLY A 99 8.41 -4.02 17.30
N SER A 100 8.71 -2.89 16.65
CA SER A 100 8.60 -1.56 17.24
C SER A 100 7.17 -1.16 17.62
N LEU A 101 6.17 -1.67 16.90
CA LEU A 101 4.76 -1.37 17.16
C LEU A 101 4.18 -2.20 18.31
N LEU A 102 4.71 -3.40 18.55
CA LEU A 102 4.23 -4.28 19.62
C LEU A 102 4.77 -3.92 21.01
N HIS A 103 5.83 -3.10 21.08
CA HIS A 103 6.52 -2.75 22.33
C HIS A 103 6.35 -1.26 22.73
N ARG A 104 5.40 -0.54 22.11
CA ARG A 104 5.06 0.85 22.45
C ARG A 104 3.80 0.94 23.28
#